data_AF-A0A958L859-F1
#
_entry.id   AF-A0A958L859-F1
#
_cell.length_a   1.000
_cell.length_b   1.000
_cell.length_c   1.000
_cell.angle_alpha   90.00
_cell.angle_beta   90.00
_cell.angle_gamma   90.00
#
_symmetry.space_group_name_H-M   'P 1'
#
loop_
_entity.id
_entity.type
_entity.pdbx_description
1 polymer ?
#
loop_
_entity_poly.entity_id
_entity_poly.type
_entity_poly.pdbx_seq_one_letter_code
_entity_poly.pdbx_strand_id
1 'polypeptide(L)'
;MKKLLMCALVTFAVAPLAFASKARLEALGQSANGSYFIDDSRNIFLNPATLAGMSNQLNIEVGNNTTTPKAEGGLIHNSDFGSLGLQLGRIGMGAQNISDAEGTIPISLFNPQNSVEFLYARDIGSMNVGGALLYANSDSDTGATANLPDHDASVMTLRGGVANDQFSAYLNYGLTEESNTENVGNVKIKYDGSTSAQLGGVYNLSKTTKVAGEIVMLDYKFDDGAGLTGDYSKQNLAVNFYNQLAGDDTYFIFYSVGLAKGEQTIDYDPAAANDVEDSQMYLPIVIGGEAKVKEWLTLRASVKQNTIIDSDETKNGATDLKTNNLDDTVIAAGLGLEFGRVTIDSVLEGARSGSGKIDGNELLAKVAFKYTY
;
A
#
# COMPACT_ATOMS: atom_id res chain seq x y z
N MET A 1 5.80 -4.45 -54.12
CA MET A 1 4.76 -4.43 -53.05
C MET A 1 4.59 -5.83 -52.49
N LYS A 2 4.56 -5.95 -51.14
CA LYS A 2 3.96 -7.04 -50.34
C LYS A 2 4.71 -8.37 -50.07
N LYS A 3 6.00 -8.35 -49.68
CA LYS A 3 6.58 -9.50 -48.94
C LYS A 3 7.51 -9.15 -47.76
N LEU A 4 7.48 -7.91 -47.28
CA LEU A 4 8.33 -7.43 -46.17
C LEU A 4 7.52 -6.96 -44.93
N LEU A 5 6.26 -7.38 -44.80
CA LEU A 5 5.35 -6.89 -43.76
C LEU A 5 4.77 -8.03 -42.91
N MET A 6 5.63 -8.95 -42.47
CA MET A 6 5.23 -10.10 -41.64
C MET A 6 6.18 -10.31 -40.45
N CYS A 7 6.70 -9.22 -39.89
CA CYS A 7 7.43 -9.20 -38.61
C CYS A 7 6.75 -8.33 -37.53
N ALA A 8 5.47 -7.98 -37.69
CA ALA A 8 4.75 -7.08 -36.79
C ALA A 8 3.68 -7.75 -35.90
N LEU A 9 3.76 -9.08 -35.71
CA LEU A 9 2.72 -9.82 -34.97
C LEU A 9 3.29 -10.99 -34.14
N VAL A 10 4.50 -10.80 -33.60
CA VAL A 10 5.02 -11.59 -32.46
C VAL A 10 5.58 -10.62 -31.42
N THR A 11 4.78 -9.63 -31.04
CA THR A 11 4.93 -8.83 -29.81
C THR A 11 4.08 -9.39 -28.67
N PHE A 12 3.74 -10.69 -28.73
CA PHE A 12 3.55 -11.52 -27.53
C PHE A 12 4.89 -12.13 -27.06
N ALA A 13 6.00 -11.46 -27.39
CA ALA A 13 7.28 -11.71 -26.76
C ALA A 13 7.14 -11.26 -25.31
N VAL A 14 6.89 -12.24 -24.43
CA VAL A 14 7.14 -12.21 -22.99
C VAL A 14 6.77 -10.85 -22.40
N ALA A 15 5.49 -10.67 -22.03
CA ALA A 15 5.20 -9.65 -21.02
C ALA A 15 6.24 -9.87 -19.93
N PRO A 16 7.12 -8.88 -19.63
CA PRO A 16 8.13 -9.06 -18.61
C PRO A 16 7.38 -9.65 -17.42
N LEU A 17 7.90 -10.74 -16.85
CA LEU A 17 7.34 -11.35 -15.66
C LEU A 17 7.33 -10.23 -14.62
N ALA A 18 6.24 -9.47 -14.55
CA ALA A 18 6.04 -8.43 -13.57
C ALA A 18 6.00 -9.21 -12.27
N PHE A 19 7.16 -9.31 -11.64
CA PHE A 19 7.34 -9.87 -10.32
C PHE A 19 6.25 -9.25 -9.43
N ALA A 20 5.71 -10.06 -8.53
CA ALA A 20 4.34 -9.91 -8.09
C ALA A 20 4.28 -10.06 -6.58
N SER A 21 4.71 -9.01 -5.88
CA SER A 21 4.81 -9.11 -4.43
C SER A 21 4.98 -7.78 -3.73
N LYS A 22 4.43 -7.71 -2.51
CA LYS A 22 4.84 -6.73 -1.50
C LYS A 22 6.36 -6.73 -1.36
N ALA A 23 6.98 -7.92 -1.29
CA ALA A 23 8.41 -8.08 -1.12
C ALA A 23 9.24 -7.36 -2.19
N ARG A 24 8.87 -7.48 -3.47
CA ARG A 24 9.56 -6.75 -4.54
C ARG A 24 9.43 -5.24 -4.37
N LEU A 25 8.21 -4.74 -4.18
CA LEU A 25 7.97 -3.31 -4.07
C LEU A 25 8.71 -2.71 -2.88
N GLU A 26 8.64 -3.37 -1.72
CA GLU A 26 9.35 -2.95 -0.51
C GLU A 26 10.88 -2.98 -0.69
N ALA A 27 11.43 -4.00 -1.37
CA ALA A 27 12.86 -4.05 -1.69
C ALA A 27 13.32 -2.87 -2.58
N LEU A 28 12.40 -2.35 -3.40
CA LEU A 28 12.60 -1.20 -4.28
C LEU A 28 12.12 0.13 -3.65
N GLY A 29 11.87 0.14 -2.33
CA GLY A 29 11.50 1.35 -1.57
C GLY A 29 10.12 1.91 -1.94
N GLN A 30 9.26 1.06 -2.51
CA GLN A 30 7.88 1.38 -2.89
C GLN A 30 6.89 0.89 -1.83
N SER A 31 5.64 1.32 -1.96
CA SER A 31 4.55 0.86 -1.08
C SER A 31 4.19 -0.59 -1.35
N ALA A 32 3.90 -1.33 -0.28
CA ALA A 32 3.35 -2.67 -0.34
C ALA A 32 2.02 -2.75 -1.11
N ASN A 33 1.27 -1.65 -1.25
CA ASN A 33 -0.03 -1.63 -1.94
C ASN A 33 0.04 -1.24 -3.43
N GLY A 34 1.24 -1.10 -3.97
CA GLY A 34 1.46 -0.75 -5.38
C GLY A 34 2.51 0.34 -5.55
N SER A 35 2.89 0.58 -6.79
CA SER A 35 3.78 1.67 -7.17
C SER A 35 3.15 2.48 -8.31
N TYR A 36 3.36 3.79 -8.28
CA TYR A 36 3.07 4.67 -9.41
C TYR A 36 4.01 4.47 -10.59
N PHE A 37 5.16 3.85 -10.33
CA PHE A 37 6.32 3.94 -11.20
C PHE A 37 6.80 2.61 -11.70
N ILE A 38 6.77 1.60 -10.82
CA ILE A 38 7.21 0.25 -11.08
C ILE A 38 5.99 -0.58 -11.44
N ASP A 39 6.03 -1.23 -12.60
CA ASP A 39 4.97 -2.13 -13.03
C ASP A 39 5.04 -3.42 -12.21
N ASP A 40 3.99 -3.69 -11.45
CA ASP A 40 3.88 -4.81 -10.50
C ASP A 40 2.43 -5.28 -10.41
N SER A 41 2.21 -6.55 -10.08
CA SER A 41 0.85 -7.07 -9.91
C SER A 41 0.08 -6.37 -8.79
N ARG A 42 0.79 -5.84 -7.79
CA ARG A 42 0.20 -5.07 -6.68
C ARG A 42 -0.49 -3.79 -7.14
N ASN A 43 -0.18 -3.29 -8.33
CA ASN A 43 -0.77 -2.06 -8.85
C ASN A 43 -2.29 -2.15 -9.05
N ILE A 44 -2.88 -3.36 -9.12
CA ILE A 44 -4.34 -3.54 -9.12
C ILE A 44 -4.99 -3.02 -7.84
N PHE A 45 -4.24 -2.99 -6.74
CA PHE A 45 -4.75 -2.52 -5.45
C PHE A 45 -4.68 -1.00 -5.30
N LEU A 46 -3.82 -0.37 -6.09
CA LEU A 46 -3.75 1.09 -6.20
C LEU A 46 -4.77 1.58 -7.22
N ASN A 47 -4.73 1.02 -8.45
CA ASN A 47 -5.64 1.34 -9.54
C ASN A 47 -6.16 0.03 -10.18
N PRO A 48 -7.43 -0.34 -9.94
CA PRO A 48 -8.02 -1.56 -10.49
C PRO A 48 -7.99 -1.64 -12.03
N ALA A 49 -7.88 -0.53 -12.76
CA ALA A 49 -7.77 -0.55 -14.23
C ALA A 49 -6.54 -1.30 -14.73
N THR A 50 -5.48 -1.38 -13.92
CA THR A 50 -4.25 -2.10 -14.28
C THR A 50 -4.47 -3.61 -14.43
N LEU A 51 -5.54 -4.15 -13.83
CA LEU A 51 -5.91 -5.57 -13.93
C LEU A 51 -6.13 -6.01 -15.38
N ALA A 52 -6.65 -5.12 -16.24
CA ALA A 52 -6.94 -5.48 -17.63
C ALA A 52 -5.69 -5.82 -18.46
N GLY A 53 -4.52 -5.29 -18.05
CA GLY A 53 -3.24 -5.60 -18.68
C GLY A 53 -2.49 -6.77 -18.05
N MET A 54 -3.04 -7.42 -17.02
CA MET A 54 -2.34 -8.50 -16.31
C MET A 54 -2.53 -9.85 -16.98
N SER A 55 -1.60 -10.78 -16.74
CA SER A 55 -1.76 -12.18 -17.14
C SER A 55 -2.58 -12.95 -16.11
N ASN A 56 -3.12 -14.10 -16.52
CA ASN A 56 -3.70 -15.05 -15.58
C ASN A 56 -2.66 -15.46 -14.55
N GLN A 57 -3.01 -15.36 -13.27
CA GLN A 57 -2.07 -15.72 -12.21
C GLN A 57 -2.78 -16.11 -10.92
N LEU A 58 -2.06 -16.85 -10.10
CA LEU A 58 -2.35 -17.09 -8.70
C LEU A 58 -1.22 -16.49 -7.87
N ASN A 59 -1.55 -15.78 -6.80
CA ASN A 59 -0.60 -15.20 -5.87
C ASN A 59 -0.91 -15.63 -4.43
N ILE A 60 0.13 -15.81 -3.63
CA ILE A 60 0.06 -16.02 -2.18
C ILE A 60 1.17 -15.19 -1.57
N GLU A 61 0.85 -14.39 -0.56
CA GLU A 61 1.80 -13.56 0.17
C GLU A 61 1.67 -13.83 1.67
N VAL A 62 2.79 -14.05 2.33
CA VAL A 62 2.86 -14.34 3.77
C VAL A 62 4.00 -13.55 4.39
N GLY A 63 3.85 -13.16 5.65
CA GLY A 63 4.96 -12.58 6.40
C GLY A 63 4.59 -11.50 7.40
N ASN A 64 5.62 -10.95 8.05
CA ASN A 64 5.51 -10.03 9.18
C ASN A 64 4.82 -8.71 8.80
N ASN A 65 3.49 -8.71 8.85
CA ASN A 65 2.70 -7.51 9.08
C ASN A 65 2.34 -7.50 10.56
N THR A 66 2.59 -6.38 11.23
CA THR A 66 2.12 -6.13 12.60
C THR A 66 0.59 -6.13 12.67
N THR A 67 -0.08 -5.91 11.53
CA THR A 67 -1.52 -5.84 11.35
C THR A 67 -2.08 -7.17 10.81
N THR A 68 -3.24 -7.59 11.33
CA THR A 68 -3.95 -8.79 10.87
C THR A 68 -4.91 -8.46 9.74
N PRO A 69 -5.12 -9.35 8.75
CA PRO A 69 -4.51 -10.68 8.54
C PRO A 69 -3.05 -10.67 8.03
N LYS A 70 -2.31 -11.73 8.41
CA LYS A 70 -0.85 -11.91 8.15
C LYS A 70 -0.51 -12.65 6.86
N ALA A 71 -1.53 -13.09 6.14
CA ALA A 71 -1.42 -13.84 4.90
C ALA A 71 -2.56 -13.44 3.98
N GLU A 72 -2.27 -13.40 2.69
CA GLU A 72 -3.24 -13.08 1.65
C GLU A 72 -2.95 -13.89 0.40
N GLY A 73 -3.94 -14.03 -0.45
CA GLY A 73 -3.77 -14.71 -1.72
C GLY A 73 -4.94 -14.49 -2.64
N GLY A 74 -4.71 -14.69 -3.92
CA GLY A 74 -5.71 -14.38 -4.92
C GLY A 74 -5.46 -15.05 -6.25
N LEU A 75 -6.37 -14.77 -7.15
CA LEU A 75 -6.30 -15.18 -8.54
C LEU A 75 -6.71 -14.03 -9.44
N ILE A 76 -6.09 -13.99 -10.61
CA ILE A 76 -6.47 -13.15 -11.74
C ILE A 76 -6.81 -14.06 -12.89
N HIS A 77 -7.95 -13.82 -13.51
CA HIS A 77 -8.41 -14.55 -14.68
C HIS A 77 -8.93 -13.61 -15.76
N ASN A 78 -8.35 -13.72 -16.95
CA ASN A 78 -8.71 -12.99 -18.14
C ASN A 78 -9.64 -13.81 -19.01
N SER A 79 -10.59 -13.11 -19.63
CA SER A 79 -11.60 -13.66 -20.52
C SER A 79 -11.98 -12.63 -21.59
N ASP A 80 -12.81 -13.03 -22.56
CA ASP A 80 -13.30 -12.13 -23.61
C ASP A 80 -14.16 -10.96 -23.08
N PHE A 81 -14.74 -11.11 -21.88
CA PHE A 81 -15.58 -10.07 -21.26
C PHE A 81 -14.78 -9.13 -20.34
N GLY A 82 -13.48 -9.37 -20.16
CA GLY A 82 -12.59 -8.61 -19.29
C GLY A 82 -11.81 -9.50 -18.32
N SER A 83 -11.15 -8.84 -17.39
CA SER A 83 -10.29 -9.44 -16.38
C SER A 83 -10.99 -9.40 -15.02
N LEU A 84 -10.97 -10.54 -14.34
CA LEU A 84 -11.50 -10.72 -12.99
C LEU A 84 -10.36 -10.97 -12.02
N GLY A 85 -10.47 -10.37 -10.84
CA GLY A 85 -9.60 -10.62 -9.70
C GLY A 85 -10.41 -11.02 -8.48
N LEU A 86 -9.90 -11.98 -7.72
CA LEU A 86 -10.37 -12.29 -6.39
C LEU A 86 -9.16 -12.33 -5.46
N GLN A 87 -9.21 -11.59 -4.37
CA GLN A 87 -8.16 -11.56 -3.36
C GLN A 87 -8.78 -11.80 -1.98
N LEU A 88 -8.15 -12.66 -1.20
CA LEU A 88 -8.54 -13.01 0.16
C LEU A 88 -7.47 -12.55 1.15
N GLY A 89 -7.90 -12.11 2.33
CA GLY A 89 -7.01 -11.74 3.43
C GLY A 89 -6.17 -10.49 3.17
N ARG A 90 -6.51 -9.66 2.18
CA ARG A 90 -5.80 -8.39 1.95
C ARG A 90 -6.21 -7.32 2.96
N ILE A 91 -5.24 -6.62 3.54
CA ILE A 91 -5.51 -5.43 4.35
C ILE A 91 -5.89 -4.27 3.42
N GLY A 92 -7.16 -3.85 3.48
CA GLY A 92 -7.71 -2.71 2.75
C GLY A 92 -7.37 -1.38 3.42
N MET A 93 -7.75 -0.27 2.77
CA MET A 93 -7.53 1.09 3.31
C MET A 93 -8.19 1.24 4.69
N GLY A 94 -9.46 0.85 4.84
CA GLY A 94 -10.15 0.99 6.13
C GLY A 94 -9.54 0.16 7.27
N ALA A 95 -9.10 -1.07 6.98
CA ALA A 95 -8.42 -1.89 7.99
C ALA A 95 -7.06 -1.26 8.39
N GLN A 96 -6.35 -0.66 7.43
CA GLN A 96 -5.13 0.08 7.71
C GLN A 96 -5.41 1.33 8.56
N ASN A 97 -6.48 2.08 8.28
CA ASN A 97 -6.85 3.27 9.06
C ASN A 97 -7.15 2.91 10.53
N ILE A 98 -7.87 1.81 10.76
CA ILE A 98 -8.13 1.27 12.11
C ILE A 98 -6.80 0.94 12.82
N SER A 99 -5.87 0.26 12.12
CA SER A 99 -4.54 -0.04 12.68
C SER A 99 -3.71 1.22 12.97
N ASP A 100 -3.76 2.23 12.09
CA ASP A 100 -3.01 3.47 12.24
C ASP A 100 -3.56 4.30 13.42
N ALA A 101 -4.86 4.20 13.71
CA ALA A 101 -5.49 4.85 14.85
C ALA A 101 -4.94 4.33 16.19
N GLU A 102 -4.64 3.03 16.32
CA GLU A 102 -4.00 2.45 17.52
C GLU A 102 -2.60 3.02 17.80
N GLY A 103 -1.88 3.45 16.76
CA GLY A 103 -0.57 4.09 16.91
C GLY A 103 -0.66 5.57 17.31
N THR A 104 -1.82 6.19 17.07
CA THR A 104 -2.05 7.63 17.24
C THR A 104 -2.71 7.93 18.59
N ILE A 105 -3.59 7.04 19.04
CA ILE A 105 -4.38 7.18 20.26
C ILE A 105 -4.17 5.87 21.05
N PRO A 106 -4.01 5.90 22.40
CA PRO A 106 -3.75 4.70 23.21
C PRO A 106 -4.99 3.81 23.38
N ILE A 107 -5.63 3.44 22.26
CA ILE A 107 -6.79 2.56 22.15
C ILE A 107 -6.35 1.23 21.55
N SER A 108 -6.91 0.12 22.03
CA SER A 108 -6.78 -1.18 21.38
C SER A 108 -8.05 -1.42 20.59
N LEU A 109 -7.93 -1.38 19.26
CA LEU A 109 -9.01 -1.59 18.32
C LEU A 109 -8.91 -2.98 17.71
N PHE A 110 -10.06 -3.53 17.33
CA PHE A 110 -10.08 -4.78 16.61
C PHE A 110 -9.96 -4.55 15.12
N ASN A 111 -8.91 -5.09 14.50
CA ASN A 111 -8.75 -5.04 13.06
C ASN A 111 -9.64 -6.10 12.38
N PRO A 112 -10.43 -5.72 11.36
CA PRO A 112 -11.29 -6.66 10.65
C PRO A 112 -10.45 -7.73 9.96
N GLN A 113 -10.88 -8.98 10.09
CA GLN A 113 -10.18 -10.15 9.56
C GLN A 113 -10.89 -10.72 8.33
N ASN A 114 -10.20 -11.63 7.63
CA ASN A 114 -10.76 -12.44 6.54
C ASN A 114 -11.42 -11.62 5.43
N SER A 115 -10.77 -10.53 5.02
CA SER A 115 -11.26 -9.71 3.92
C SER A 115 -11.40 -10.51 2.63
N VAL A 116 -12.38 -10.10 1.83
CA VAL A 116 -12.59 -10.56 0.47
C VAL A 116 -12.64 -9.35 -0.42
N GLU A 117 -11.90 -9.38 -1.52
CA GLU A 117 -11.89 -8.32 -2.50
C GLU A 117 -12.13 -8.88 -3.90
N PHE A 118 -13.14 -8.31 -4.55
CA PHE A 118 -13.45 -8.58 -5.94
C PHE A 118 -12.95 -7.42 -6.80
N LEU A 119 -12.31 -7.74 -7.91
CA LEU A 119 -11.83 -6.77 -8.89
C LEU A 119 -12.37 -7.15 -10.27
N TYR A 120 -12.71 -6.14 -11.05
CA TYR A 120 -13.04 -6.28 -12.46
C TYR A 120 -12.42 -5.15 -13.25
N ALA A 121 -11.85 -5.47 -14.41
CA ALA A 121 -11.36 -4.47 -15.34
C ALA A 121 -11.55 -4.89 -16.78
N ARG A 122 -11.61 -3.91 -17.67
CA ARG A 122 -11.76 -4.14 -19.09
C ARG A 122 -11.12 -3.02 -19.90
N ASP A 123 -10.59 -3.41 -21.06
CA ASP A 123 -10.15 -2.48 -22.09
C ASP A 123 -11.34 -1.99 -22.91
N ILE A 124 -11.53 -0.67 -22.94
CA ILE A 124 -12.54 0.03 -23.72
C ILE A 124 -11.81 0.95 -24.70
N GLY A 125 -11.49 0.42 -25.87
CA GLY A 125 -10.70 1.12 -26.88
C GLY A 125 -9.25 1.24 -26.44
N SER A 126 -8.77 2.47 -26.23
CA SER A 126 -7.41 2.75 -25.75
C SER A 126 -7.34 3.04 -24.25
N MET A 127 -8.41 2.76 -23.51
CA MET A 127 -8.52 3.05 -22.08
C MET A 127 -8.91 1.79 -21.33
N ASN A 128 -8.15 1.47 -20.30
CA ASN A 128 -8.48 0.43 -19.35
C ASN A 128 -9.33 1.08 -18.26
N VAL A 129 -10.44 0.44 -17.90
CA VAL A 129 -11.33 0.88 -16.83
C VAL A 129 -11.49 -0.28 -15.86
N GLY A 130 -11.40 0.00 -14.56
CA GLY A 130 -11.55 -1.03 -13.54
C GLY A 130 -12.25 -0.53 -12.30
N GLY A 131 -12.83 -1.48 -11.57
CA GLY A 131 -13.43 -1.27 -10.27
C GLY A 131 -13.12 -2.43 -9.34
N ALA A 132 -13.16 -2.17 -8.03
CA ALA A 132 -13.03 -3.20 -7.03
C ALA A 132 -13.91 -2.89 -5.81
N LEU A 133 -14.35 -3.97 -5.14
CA LEU A 133 -15.07 -3.91 -3.87
C LEU A 133 -14.33 -4.80 -2.88
N LEU A 134 -13.85 -4.20 -1.79
CA LEU A 134 -13.34 -4.91 -0.64
C LEU A 134 -14.40 -4.91 0.45
N TYR A 135 -14.55 -6.06 1.10
CA TYR A 135 -15.37 -6.22 2.29
C TYR A 135 -14.62 -7.07 3.31
N ALA A 136 -14.67 -6.67 4.57
CA ALA A 136 -14.26 -7.50 5.68
C ALA A 136 -15.17 -7.22 6.87
N ASN A 137 -15.53 -8.27 7.59
CA ASN A 137 -16.30 -8.16 8.80
C ASN A 137 -15.87 -9.27 9.76
N SER A 138 -15.85 -8.94 11.03
CA SER A 138 -15.46 -9.86 12.09
C SER A 138 -16.21 -9.49 13.35
N ASP A 139 -16.65 -10.51 14.06
CA ASP A 139 -17.44 -10.39 15.28
C ASP A 139 -17.07 -11.57 16.20
N SER A 140 -16.98 -11.29 17.50
CA SER A 140 -16.83 -12.26 18.55
C SER A 140 -17.63 -11.79 19.77
N ASP A 141 -18.67 -12.54 20.10
CA ASP A 141 -19.47 -12.39 21.32
C ASP A 141 -19.24 -13.63 22.20
N THR A 142 -18.17 -13.58 22.99
CA THR A 142 -17.73 -14.67 23.87
C THR A 142 -18.03 -14.41 25.33
N GLY A 143 -18.65 -13.27 25.64
CA GLY A 143 -18.85 -12.78 26.99
C GLY A 143 -17.55 -12.18 27.52
N ALA A 144 -17.39 -10.86 27.34
CA ALA A 144 -16.18 -10.11 27.64
C ALA A 144 -15.46 -10.57 28.92
N THR A 145 -14.34 -11.28 28.73
CA THR A 145 -13.34 -11.52 29.78
C THR A 145 -12.08 -10.75 29.45
N ALA A 146 -11.19 -10.53 30.43
CA ALA A 146 -9.97 -9.75 30.21
C ALA A 146 -9.04 -10.36 29.14
N ASN A 147 -9.22 -11.65 28.83
CA ASN A 147 -8.42 -12.38 27.86
C ASN A 147 -9.18 -12.68 26.55
N LEU A 148 -10.48 -12.41 26.51
CA LEU A 148 -11.37 -12.61 25.35
C LEU A 148 -12.38 -11.45 25.35
N PRO A 149 -11.96 -10.24 24.95
CA PRO A 149 -12.87 -9.12 24.80
C PRO A 149 -13.83 -9.38 23.65
N ASP A 150 -15.06 -8.91 23.80
CA ASP A 150 -16.01 -8.92 22.71
C ASP A 150 -15.60 -7.84 21.71
N HIS A 151 -15.70 -8.14 20.43
CA HIS A 151 -15.23 -7.23 19.39
C HIS A 151 -16.03 -7.38 18.12
N ASP A 152 -16.26 -6.26 17.47
CA ASP A 152 -16.83 -6.20 16.13
C ASP A 152 -16.03 -5.20 15.29
N ALA A 153 -15.78 -5.54 14.03
CA ALA A 153 -15.20 -4.61 13.09
C ALA A 153 -15.76 -4.86 11.70
N SER A 154 -15.96 -3.78 10.95
CA SER A 154 -16.43 -3.85 9.58
C SER A 154 -15.74 -2.82 8.71
N VAL A 155 -15.30 -3.25 7.54
CA VAL A 155 -14.76 -2.37 6.51
C VAL A 155 -15.36 -2.71 5.15
N MET A 156 -15.73 -1.66 4.42
CA MET A 156 -16.13 -1.77 3.04
C MET A 156 -15.46 -0.65 2.24
N THR A 157 -14.75 -1.00 1.17
CA THR A 157 -14.05 -0.02 0.33
C THR A 157 -14.44 -0.21 -1.13
N LEU A 158 -14.88 0.88 -1.76
CA LEU A 158 -15.08 0.95 -3.19
C LEU A 158 -13.82 1.55 -3.83
N ARG A 159 -13.35 0.93 -4.91
CA ARG A 159 -12.25 1.49 -5.71
C ARG A 159 -12.63 1.54 -7.17
N GLY A 160 -12.13 2.55 -7.85
CA GLY A 160 -12.32 2.72 -9.28
C GLY A 160 -11.11 3.38 -9.90
N GLY A 161 -10.87 3.12 -11.17
CA GLY A 161 -9.81 3.81 -11.88
C GLY A 161 -9.86 3.63 -13.38
N VAL A 162 -9.03 4.43 -14.02
CA VAL A 162 -8.79 4.41 -15.46
C VAL A 162 -7.29 4.47 -15.72
N ALA A 163 -6.84 3.86 -16.82
CA ALA A 163 -5.45 3.89 -17.22
C ALA A 163 -5.30 3.75 -18.74
N ASN A 164 -4.31 4.43 -19.31
CA ASN A 164 -3.81 4.20 -20.65
C ASN A 164 -2.29 4.44 -20.70
N ASP A 165 -1.70 4.42 -21.88
CA ASP A 165 -0.25 4.61 -22.08
C ASP A 165 0.27 5.97 -21.58
N GLN A 166 -0.57 6.99 -21.48
CA GLN A 166 -0.17 8.37 -21.14
C GLN A 166 -0.49 8.73 -19.69
N PHE A 167 -1.62 8.29 -19.15
CA PHE A 167 -2.01 8.62 -17.79
C PHE A 167 -2.80 7.50 -17.12
N SER A 168 -2.80 7.52 -15.79
CA SER A 168 -3.68 6.73 -14.96
C SER A 168 -4.25 7.59 -13.83
N ALA A 169 -5.47 7.29 -13.40
CA ALA A 169 -6.12 7.94 -12.27
C ALA A 169 -7.00 6.94 -11.53
N TYR A 170 -7.14 7.10 -10.23
CA TYR A 170 -7.94 6.21 -9.40
C TYR A 170 -8.51 6.92 -8.19
N LEU A 171 -9.58 6.34 -7.64
CA LEU A 171 -10.22 6.72 -6.40
C LEU A 171 -10.42 5.46 -5.56
N ASN A 172 -10.00 5.51 -4.31
CA ASN A 172 -10.34 4.54 -3.28
C ASN A 172 -11.18 5.28 -2.22
N TYR A 173 -12.33 4.71 -1.87
CA TYR A 173 -13.29 5.34 -0.96
C TYR A 173 -13.81 4.31 0.05
N GLY A 174 -13.59 4.58 1.34
CA GLY A 174 -14.17 3.83 2.44
C GLY A 174 -15.66 4.16 2.57
N LEU A 175 -16.50 3.15 2.46
CA LEU A 175 -17.96 3.25 2.63
C LEU A 175 -18.38 2.98 4.08
N THR A 176 -17.64 2.13 4.77
CA THR A 176 -17.84 1.76 6.17
C THR A 176 -16.48 1.42 6.74
N GLU A 177 -16.14 1.97 7.90
CA GLU A 177 -14.91 1.68 8.63
C GLU A 177 -15.20 1.80 10.12
N GLU A 178 -15.52 0.69 10.76
CA GLU A 178 -15.92 0.65 12.17
C GLU A 178 -15.12 -0.41 12.90
N SER A 179 -14.76 -0.11 14.15
CA SER A 179 -14.17 -1.08 15.07
C SER A 179 -14.61 -0.77 16.48
N ASN A 180 -15.13 -1.79 17.17
CA ASN A 180 -15.51 -1.72 18.57
C ASN A 180 -14.83 -2.85 19.34
N THR A 181 -14.40 -2.54 20.56
CA THR A 181 -13.84 -3.54 21.48
C THR A 181 -14.41 -3.30 22.87
N GLU A 182 -15.04 -4.33 23.44
CA GLU A 182 -15.65 -4.28 24.77
C GLU A 182 -14.86 -5.14 25.76
N ASN A 183 -14.29 -4.46 26.76
CA ASN A 183 -13.50 -5.07 27.82
C ASN A 183 -14.35 -5.36 29.07
N VAL A 184 -13.73 -6.05 30.04
CA VAL A 184 -14.34 -6.36 31.35
C VAL A 184 -14.88 -5.09 32.00
N GLY A 185 -16.17 -5.10 32.37
CA GLY A 185 -16.86 -3.95 32.97
C GLY A 185 -17.64 -3.10 31.97
N ASN A 186 -17.85 -3.59 30.74
CA ASN A 186 -18.58 -2.92 29.66
C ASN A 186 -17.94 -1.60 29.21
N VAL A 187 -16.61 -1.54 29.30
CA VAL A 187 -15.81 -0.43 28.78
C VAL A 187 -15.71 -0.64 27.27
N LYS A 188 -16.36 0.25 26.50
CA LYS A 188 -16.43 0.15 25.04
C LYS A 188 -15.46 1.13 24.41
N ILE A 189 -14.45 0.60 23.75
CA ILE A 189 -13.53 1.33 22.88
C ILE A 189 -14.16 1.35 21.49
N LYS A 190 -14.16 2.50 20.82
CA LYS A 190 -14.79 2.67 19.50
C LYS A 190 -13.92 3.45 18.53
N TYR A 191 -14.03 3.07 17.27
CA TYR A 191 -13.58 3.77 16.08
C TYR A 191 -14.75 3.82 15.09
N ASP A 192 -15.10 5.02 14.66
CA ASP A 192 -16.18 5.28 13.70
C ASP A 192 -15.65 6.19 12.57
N GLY A 193 -15.24 5.56 11.48
CA GLY A 193 -14.70 6.23 10.30
C GLY A 193 -15.79 6.97 9.52
N SER A 194 -15.69 8.30 9.53
CA SER A 194 -16.65 9.19 8.88
C SER A 194 -16.30 9.45 7.41
N THR A 195 -15.02 9.54 7.07
CA THR A 195 -14.55 9.69 5.69
C THR A 195 -13.21 8.99 5.53
N SER A 196 -13.07 8.19 4.48
CA SER A 196 -11.76 7.69 4.06
C SER A 196 -11.67 7.72 2.54
N ALA A 197 -10.76 8.51 2.01
CA ALA A 197 -10.64 8.68 0.57
C ALA A 197 -9.17 8.82 0.16
N GLN A 198 -8.83 8.22 -0.97
CA GLN A 198 -7.54 8.36 -1.62
C GLN A 198 -7.79 8.58 -3.11
N LEU A 199 -7.34 9.71 -3.62
CA LEU A 199 -7.40 10.06 -5.04
C LEU A 199 -5.97 10.26 -5.53
N GLY A 200 -5.61 9.60 -6.63
CA GLY A 200 -4.29 9.79 -7.21
C GLY A 200 -4.24 9.52 -8.69
N GLY A 201 -3.08 9.79 -9.27
CA GLY A 201 -2.84 9.56 -10.68
C GLY A 201 -1.39 9.71 -11.08
N VAL A 202 -1.09 9.21 -12.28
CA VAL A 202 0.23 9.21 -12.89
C VAL A 202 0.11 9.79 -14.30
N TYR A 203 1.10 10.56 -14.71
CA TYR A 203 1.28 11.02 -16.07
C TYR A 203 2.67 10.63 -16.58
N ASN A 204 2.71 9.92 -17.69
CA ASN A 204 3.93 9.49 -18.35
C ASN A 204 4.44 10.63 -19.24
N LEU A 205 5.52 11.28 -18.82
CA LEU A 205 6.20 12.32 -19.60
C LEU A 205 7.00 11.71 -20.76
N SER A 206 7.53 10.50 -20.54
CA SER A 206 8.25 9.71 -21.53
C SER A 206 8.15 8.21 -21.16
N LYS A 207 8.82 7.33 -21.91
CA LYS A 207 8.95 5.91 -21.54
C LYS A 207 9.70 5.69 -20.22
N THR A 208 10.57 6.61 -19.83
CA THR A 208 11.42 6.47 -18.63
C THR A 208 11.08 7.47 -17.54
N THR A 209 10.21 8.46 -17.80
CA THR A 209 9.91 9.55 -16.87
C THR A 209 8.42 9.63 -16.57
N LYS A 210 8.08 9.65 -15.29
CA LYS A 210 6.71 9.70 -14.78
C LYS A 210 6.58 10.78 -13.71
N VAL A 211 5.41 11.41 -13.63
CA VAL A 211 5.00 12.26 -12.50
C VAL A 211 3.72 11.70 -11.91
N ALA A 212 3.64 11.64 -10.59
CA ALA A 212 2.46 11.17 -9.88
C ALA A 212 2.03 12.19 -8.82
N GLY A 213 0.74 12.19 -8.52
CA GLY A 213 0.15 13.00 -7.46
C GLY A 213 -0.90 12.20 -6.71
N GLU A 214 -1.03 12.46 -5.41
CA GLU A 214 -1.97 11.77 -4.53
C GLU A 214 -2.45 12.70 -3.43
N ILE A 215 -3.74 12.59 -3.10
CA ILE A 215 -4.33 13.12 -1.88
C ILE A 215 -4.99 11.98 -1.09
N VAL A 216 -4.74 11.93 0.20
CA VAL A 216 -5.38 11.02 1.16
C VAL A 216 -6.11 11.86 2.20
N MET A 217 -7.36 11.51 2.49
CA MET A 217 -8.19 12.12 3.52
C MET A 217 -8.75 11.03 4.42
N LEU A 218 -8.68 11.24 5.73
CA LEU A 218 -9.22 10.33 6.74
C LEU A 218 -9.81 11.15 7.89
N ASP A 219 -11.08 10.92 8.19
CA ASP A 219 -11.77 11.47 9.35
C ASP A 219 -12.43 10.33 10.13
N TYR A 220 -12.25 10.30 11.44
CA TYR A 220 -12.92 9.32 12.31
C TYR A 220 -13.21 9.88 13.70
N LYS A 221 -14.16 9.27 14.38
CA LYS A 221 -14.45 9.51 15.79
C LYS A 221 -13.93 8.36 16.63
N PHE A 222 -13.51 8.65 17.85
CA PHE A 222 -13.08 7.63 18.79
C PHE A 222 -13.68 7.83 20.19
N ASP A 223 -13.76 6.72 20.91
CA ASP A 223 -14.10 6.63 22.33
C ASP A 223 -13.13 5.64 22.96
N ASP A 224 -12.37 6.05 23.98
CA ASP A 224 -11.40 5.17 24.66
C ASP A 224 -12.05 4.29 25.73
N GLY A 225 -13.35 4.44 25.98
CA GLY A 225 -14.12 3.75 27.00
C GLY A 225 -13.81 4.20 28.44
N ALA A 226 -12.80 5.04 28.66
CA ALA A 226 -12.44 5.64 29.94
C ALA A 226 -12.97 7.08 30.10
N GLY A 227 -13.75 7.55 29.13
CA GLY A 227 -14.41 8.86 29.13
C GLY A 227 -13.70 9.93 28.31
N LEU A 228 -12.64 9.56 27.58
CA LEU A 228 -12.05 10.41 26.56
C LEU A 228 -12.65 10.05 25.20
N THR A 229 -13.27 11.03 24.57
CA THR A 229 -13.75 10.92 23.19
C THR A 229 -13.08 11.98 22.34
N GLY A 230 -13.19 11.87 21.02
CA GLY A 230 -12.68 12.91 20.14
C GLY A 230 -12.90 12.64 18.67
N ASP A 231 -12.51 13.63 17.88
CA ASP A 231 -12.50 13.61 16.43
C ASP A 231 -11.03 13.62 15.95
N TYR A 232 -10.74 12.80 14.95
CA TYR A 232 -9.47 12.79 14.24
C TYR A 232 -9.70 13.21 12.79
N SER A 233 -8.84 14.07 12.27
CA SER A 233 -8.79 14.40 10.85
C SER A 233 -7.37 14.33 10.33
N LYS A 234 -7.21 13.86 9.09
CA LYS A 234 -5.92 13.76 8.40
C LYS A 234 -6.06 14.11 6.94
N GLN A 235 -5.10 14.89 6.45
CA GLN A 235 -4.91 15.15 5.03
C GLN A 235 -3.44 14.98 4.65
N ASN A 236 -3.16 14.09 3.71
CA ASN A 236 -1.84 13.97 3.09
C ASN A 236 -1.92 14.37 1.62
N LEU A 237 -0.95 15.15 1.16
CA LEU A 237 -0.74 15.49 -0.24
C LEU A 237 0.67 15.07 -0.63
N ALA A 238 0.82 14.35 -1.74
CA ALA A 238 2.12 13.97 -2.28
C ALA A 238 2.20 14.24 -3.78
N VAL A 239 3.35 14.74 -4.23
CA VAL A 239 3.72 14.84 -5.64
C VAL A 239 5.07 14.18 -5.82
N ASN A 240 5.19 13.30 -6.79
CA ASN A 240 6.37 12.47 -6.98
C ASN A 240 6.84 12.52 -8.43
N PHE A 241 8.13 12.67 -8.64
CA PHE A 241 8.80 12.53 -9.92
C PHE A 241 9.62 11.24 -9.92
N TYR A 242 9.57 10.48 -11.01
CA TYR A 242 10.34 9.26 -11.20
C TYR A 242 11.06 9.29 -12.53
N ASN A 243 12.30 8.78 -12.54
CA ASN A 243 13.04 8.54 -13.76
C ASN A 243 13.85 7.24 -13.69
N GLN A 244 13.69 6.40 -14.71
CA GLN A 244 14.58 5.29 -14.99
C GLN A 244 15.83 5.82 -15.70
N LEU A 245 16.98 5.73 -15.02
CA LEU A 245 18.26 6.25 -15.48
C LEU A 245 18.86 5.35 -16.57
N ALA A 246 18.79 4.05 -16.35
CA ALA A 246 19.36 3.04 -17.22
C ALA A 246 18.59 1.73 -17.04
N GLY A 247 18.58 0.92 -18.08
CA GLY A 247 18.05 -0.43 -17.99
C GLY A 247 17.46 -0.97 -19.27
N ASP A 248 17.20 -2.26 -19.22
CA ASP A 248 16.54 -3.10 -20.21
C ASP A 248 15.84 -4.25 -19.46
N ASP A 249 15.54 -5.35 -20.15
CA ASP A 249 14.85 -6.51 -19.56
C ASP A 249 15.72 -7.28 -18.53
N THR A 250 17.03 -7.02 -18.47
CA THR A 250 17.96 -7.67 -17.54
C THR A 250 18.24 -6.86 -16.29
N TYR A 251 18.18 -5.53 -16.36
CA TYR A 251 18.35 -4.69 -15.17
C TYR A 251 17.69 -3.33 -15.36
N PHE A 252 17.34 -2.67 -14.27
CA PHE A 252 17.05 -1.24 -14.30
C PHE A 252 17.54 -0.53 -13.05
N ILE A 253 17.86 0.74 -13.20
CA ILE A 253 18.22 1.67 -12.13
C ILE A 253 17.33 2.90 -12.26
N PHE A 254 16.80 3.36 -11.14
CA PHE A 254 15.92 4.51 -11.10
C PHE A 254 16.24 5.43 -9.92
N TYR A 255 15.70 6.64 -10.01
CA TYR A 255 15.49 7.48 -8.84
C TYR A 255 14.07 8.05 -8.84
N SER A 256 13.57 8.38 -7.66
CA SER A 256 12.38 9.20 -7.48
C SER A 256 12.61 10.29 -6.45
N VAL A 257 11.98 11.44 -6.67
CA VAL A 257 11.95 12.55 -5.71
C VAL A 257 10.49 12.90 -5.45
N GLY A 258 10.09 12.85 -4.19
CA GLY A 258 8.75 13.23 -3.75
C GLY A 258 8.79 14.54 -2.97
N LEU A 259 7.69 15.29 -3.02
CA LEU A 259 7.34 16.28 -2.01
C LEU A 259 6.04 15.83 -1.38
N ALA A 260 6.06 15.62 -0.06
CA ALA A 260 4.90 15.21 0.70
C ALA A 260 4.62 16.19 1.83
N LYS A 261 3.34 16.47 2.05
CA LYS A 261 2.82 17.27 3.15
C LYS A 261 1.74 16.46 3.84
N GLY A 262 1.79 16.38 5.16
CA GLY A 262 0.76 15.79 6.00
C GLY A 262 0.30 16.78 7.05
N GLU A 263 -1.00 16.78 7.32
CA GLU A 263 -1.61 17.48 8.45
C GLU A 263 -2.54 16.49 9.13
N GLN A 264 -2.47 16.44 10.47
CA GLN A 264 -3.44 15.71 11.28
C GLN A 264 -3.83 16.52 12.51
N THR A 265 -5.08 16.35 12.93
CA THR A 265 -5.66 17.01 14.09
C THR A 265 -6.39 15.99 14.95
N ILE A 266 -6.25 16.11 16.27
CA ILE A 266 -7.02 15.38 17.27
C ILE A 266 -7.72 16.41 18.16
N ASP A 267 -9.05 16.43 18.10
CA ASP A 267 -9.89 17.29 18.93
C ASP A 267 -10.53 16.44 20.04
N TYR A 268 -10.24 16.74 21.32
CA TYR A 268 -10.71 15.92 22.45
C TYR A 268 -11.99 16.47 23.13
N ASP A 269 -12.93 15.58 23.46
CA ASP A 269 -14.17 15.87 24.21
C ASP A 269 -14.36 14.90 25.41
N PRO A 270 -14.61 15.39 26.64
CA PRO A 270 -14.49 16.80 27.07
C PRO A 270 -13.02 17.23 27.12
N ALA A 271 -12.78 18.55 27.17
CA ALA A 271 -11.46 19.23 27.13
C ALA A 271 -10.49 18.91 28.31
N ALA A 272 -10.53 17.70 28.86
CA ALA A 272 -9.58 17.20 29.84
C ALA A 272 -8.19 16.96 29.22
N ALA A 273 -8.11 16.80 27.90
CA ALA A 273 -6.88 16.80 27.11
C ALA A 273 -6.83 18.04 26.21
N ASN A 274 -5.62 18.47 25.86
CA ASN A 274 -5.40 19.53 24.88
C ASN A 274 -5.49 18.92 23.47
N ASP A 275 -6.08 19.67 22.54
CA ASP A 275 -6.09 19.30 21.13
C ASP A 275 -4.67 19.22 20.57
N VAL A 276 -4.47 18.29 19.63
CA VAL A 276 -3.17 18.03 19.00
C VAL A 276 -3.25 18.37 17.53
N GLU A 277 -2.35 19.22 17.05
CA GLU A 277 -2.11 19.44 15.61
C GLU A 277 -0.69 18.96 15.28
N ASP A 278 -0.57 18.02 14.33
CA ASP A 278 0.72 17.67 13.74
C ASP A 278 0.77 18.08 12.27
N SER A 279 1.87 18.70 11.87
CA SER A 279 2.15 19.04 10.48
C SER A 279 3.53 18.56 10.07
N GLN A 280 3.58 17.84 8.96
CA GLN A 280 4.80 17.28 8.41
C GLN A 280 5.00 17.74 6.98
N MET A 281 6.25 18.02 6.62
CA MET A 281 6.65 18.26 5.24
C MET A 281 8.01 17.61 5.01
N TYR A 282 8.09 16.73 4.02
CA TYR A 282 9.30 15.98 3.71
C TYR A 282 9.53 15.84 2.21
N LEU A 283 10.80 15.81 1.82
CA LEU A 283 11.26 15.64 0.44
C LEU A 283 12.04 14.32 0.31
N PRO A 284 11.34 13.18 0.17
CA PRO A 284 11.97 11.87 0.06
C PRO A 284 12.66 11.70 -1.29
N ILE A 285 13.88 11.19 -1.28
CA ILE A 285 14.59 10.69 -2.45
C ILE A 285 14.72 9.18 -2.29
N VAL A 286 14.40 8.44 -3.36
CA VAL A 286 14.65 7.01 -3.46
C VAL A 286 15.58 6.77 -4.64
N ILE A 287 16.60 5.96 -4.45
CA ILE A 287 17.42 5.39 -5.52
C ILE A 287 17.32 3.88 -5.39
N GLY A 288 16.98 3.20 -6.47
CA GLY A 288 16.81 1.76 -6.45
C GLY A 288 17.13 1.11 -7.78
N GLY A 289 17.21 -0.21 -7.74
CA GLY A 289 17.41 -1.00 -8.95
C GLY A 289 17.14 -2.47 -8.74
N GLU A 290 16.96 -3.14 -9.88
CA GLU A 290 16.71 -4.57 -9.99
C GLU A 290 17.64 -5.11 -11.08
N ALA A 291 18.22 -6.30 -10.86
CA ALA A 291 19.09 -6.95 -11.83
C ALA A 291 18.91 -8.47 -11.82
N LYS A 292 18.67 -9.05 -13.00
CA LYS A 292 18.67 -10.49 -13.25
C LYS A 292 20.12 -10.98 -13.35
N VAL A 293 20.62 -11.55 -12.25
CA VAL A 293 22.02 -12.05 -12.14
C VAL A 293 22.17 -13.42 -12.82
N LYS A 294 21.11 -14.23 -12.76
CA LYS A 294 20.96 -15.50 -13.49
C LYS A 294 19.52 -15.62 -13.97
N GLU A 295 19.24 -16.51 -14.90
CA GLU A 295 17.86 -16.75 -15.39
C GLU A 295 16.87 -17.08 -14.25
N TRP A 296 17.35 -17.72 -13.18
CA TRP A 296 16.57 -18.08 -12.01
C TRP A 296 16.74 -17.12 -10.83
N LEU A 297 17.60 -16.09 -10.92
CA LEU A 297 17.94 -15.21 -9.78
C LEU A 297 17.91 -13.74 -10.17
N THR A 298 17.09 -12.98 -9.44
CA THR A 298 17.01 -11.52 -9.49
C THR A 298 17.40 -10.95 -8.14
N LEU A 299 18.20 -9.87 -8.14
CA LEU A 299 18.56 -9.11 -6.95
C LEU A 299 17.99 -7.70 -7.04
N ARG A 300 17.59 -7.15 -5.89
CA ARG A 300 16.96 -5.84 -5.76
C ARG A 300 17.55 -5.11 -4.56
N ALA A 301 17.69 -3.80 -4.70
CA ALA A 301 18.01 -2.95 -3.57
C ALA A 301 17.51 -1.53 -3.79
N SER A 302 17.33 -0.82 -2.69
CA SER A 302 17.04 0.60 -2.69
C SER A 302 17.58 1.29 -1.45
N VAL A 303 17.78 2.60 -1.59
CA VAL A 303 18.05 3.53 -0.50
C VAL A 303 17.00 4.63 -0.58
N LYS A 304 16.34 4.90 0.53
CA LYS A 304 15.37 5.99 0.69
C LYS A 304 15.84 6.91 1.81
N GLN A 305 15.72 8.21 1.59
CA GLN A 305 16.08 9.23 2.59
C GLN A 305 15.32 10.54 2.28
N ASN A 306 14.80 11.20 3.31
CA ASN A 306 14.36 12.60 3.26
C ASN A 306 15.60 13.50 3.25
N THR A 307 15.53 14.56 2.46
CA THR A 307 16.69 15.42 2.25
C THR A 307 16.43 16.82 2.79
N ILE A 308 16.64 17.85 1.96
CA ILE A 308 16.69 19.28 2.34
C ILE A 308 15.46 19.74 3.13
N ILE A 309 14.32 19.06 2.94
CA ILE A 309 13.07 19.30 3.66
C ILE A 309 12.73 18.04 4.43
N ASP A 310 12.70 18.16 5.76
CA ASP A 310 12.29 17.14 6.71
C ASP A 310 11.91 17.87 8.01
N SER A 311 10.69 18.38 8.05
CA SER A 311 10.18 19.16 9.19
C SER A 311 8.94 18.47 9.77
N ASP A 312 8.94 18.36 11.08
CA ASP A 312 7.81 17.87 11.88
C ASP A 312 7.48 18.91 12.96
N GLU A 313 6.22 19.30 13.04
CA GLU A 313 5.71 20.27 14.00
C GLU A 313 4.48 19.71 14.71
N THR A 314 4.57 19.60 16.04
CA THR A 314 3.47 19.20 16.93
C THR A 314 3.07 20.36 17.82
N LYS A 315 1.78 20.68 17.86
CA LYS A 315 1.19 21.63 18.81
C LYS A 315 0.20 20.90 19.71
N ASN A 316 0.30 21.11 21.02
CA ASN A 316 -0.54 20.41 22.01
C ASN A 316 -0.94 21.34 23.20
N GLY A 317 -1.22 22.61 22.91
CA GLY A 317 -1.66 23.64 23.87
C GLY A 317 -0.64 24.06 24.96
N ALA A 318 0.35 23.22 25.28
CA ALA A 318 1.33 23.45 26.34
C ALA A 318 2.72 23.78 25.80
N THR A 319 3.11 23.23 24.64
CA THR A 319 4.40 23.48 23.99
C THR A 319 4.29 23.14 22.51
N ASP A 320 4.86 24.01 21.66
CA ASP A 320 5.06 23.72 20.25
C ASP A 320 6.42 23.03 20.10
N LEU A 321 6.43 21.79 19.60
CA LEU A 321 7.64 21.05 19.29
C LEU A 321 7.89 21.14 17.79
N LYS A 322 9.09 21.60 17.40
CA LYS A 322 9.56 21.53 16.01
C LYS A 322 10.81 20.69 15.97
N THR A 323 10.80 19.65 15.15
CA THR A 323 11.97 18.81 14.93
C THR A 323 12.26 18.69 13.45
N ASN A 324 13.52 18.41 13.14
CA ASN A 324 13.90 17.83 11.87
C ASN A 324 14.30 16.40 12.18
N ASN A 325 13.78 15.40 11.45
CA ASN A 325 14.17 14.02 11.75
C ASN A 325 15.68 13.86 11.52
N LEU A 326 16.37 13.47 12.59
CA LEU A 326 17.80 13.18 12.54
C LEU A 326 17.94 11.68 12.31
N ASP A 327 18.39 11.31 11.11
CA ASP A 327 18.61 9.92 10.64
C ASP A 327 17.37 9.12 10.25
N ASP A 328 16.99 9.25 8.98
CA ASP A 328 15.83 8.61 8.35
C ASP A 328 16.20 7.74 7.13
N THR A 329 17.50 7.44 6.94
CA THR A 329 17.96 6.64 5.81
C THR A 329 17.52 5.19 5.98
N VAL A 330 16.77 4.69 5.00
CA VAL A 330 16.31 3.30 4.94
C VAL A 330 16.99 2.62 3.76
N ILE A 331 17.62 1.47 4.02
CA ILE A 331 18.17 0.60 2.97
C ILE A 331 17.33 -0.67 2.93
N ALA A 332 16.78 -1.01 1.78
CA ALA A 332 16.05 -2.26 1.57
C ALA A 332 16.76 -3.12 0.53
N ALA A 333 16.68 -4.45 0.69
CA ALA A 333 17.25 -5.41 -0.25
C ALA A 333 16.32 -6.60 -0.41
N GLY A 334 16.30 -7.21 -1.59
CA GLY A 334 15.45 -8.37 -1.86
C GLY A 334 15.99 -9.25 -2.96
N LEU A 335 15.39 -10.42 -3.09
CA LEU A 335 15.71 -11.38 -4.13
C LEU A 335 14.44 -11.98 -4.74
N GLY A 336 14.56 -12.44 -5.97
CA GLY A 336 13.52 -13.17 -6.69
C GLY A 336 14.10 -14.45 -7.27
N LEU A 337 13.38 -15.55 -7.12
CA LEU A 337 13.69 -16.84 -7.72
C LEU A 337 12.68 -17.17 -8.79
N GLU A 338 13.14 -17.52 -9.99
CA GLU A 338 12.30 -17.88 -11.14
C GLU A 338 12.48 -19.36 -11.50
N PHE A 339 11.36 -20.08 -11.55
CA PHE A 339 11.29 -21.49 -11.96
C PHE A 339 10.20 -21.67 -13.02
N GLY A 340 10.48 -21.26 -14.25
CA GLY A 340 9.52 -21.29 -15.35
C GLY A 340 8.35 -20.33 -15.10
N ARG A 341 7.17 -20.88 -14.79
CA ARG A 341 5.94 -20.12 -14.49
C ARG A 341 5.78 -19.73 -13.02
N VAL A 342 6.69 -20.21 -12.17
CA VAL A 342 6.68 -19.93 -10.73
C VAL A 342 7.70 -18.84 -10.42
N THR A 343 7.29 -17.89 -9.60
CA THR A 343 8.15 -16.84 -9.03
C THR A 343 8.03 -16.86 -7.51
N ILE A 344 9.16 -16.80 -6.83
CA ILE A 344 9.23 -16.61 -5.37
C ILE A 344 10.01 -15.34 -5.11
N ASP A 345 9.38 -14.35 -4.51
CA ASP A 345 10.04 -13.10 -4.10
C ASP A 345 10.17 -13.03 -2.59
N SER A 346 11.26 -12.44 -2.14
CA SER A 346 11.47 -12.15 -0.74
C SER A 346 12.26 -10.86 -0.55
N VAL A 347 12.01 -10.21 0.59
CA VAL A 347 12.67 -8.99 1.01
C VAL A 347 13.35 -9.25 2.35
N LEU A 348 14.57 -8.75 2.46
CA LEU A 348 15.25 -8.60 3.72
C LEU A 348 14.71 -7.33 4.36
N GLU A 349 14.26 -7.43 5.60
CA GLU A 349 13.82 -6.23 6.31
C GLU A 349 14.97 -5.21 6.32
N GLY A 350 14.66 -4.03 5.78
CA GLY A 350 15.64 -3.00 5.59
C GLY A 350 16.22 -2.49 6.91
N ALA A 351 17.43 -1.92 6.85
CA ALA A 351 17.95 -1.21 8.00
C ALA A 351 17.02 -0.03 8.31
N ARG A 352 16.29 -0.11 9.43
CA ARG A 352 15.41 0.95 9.91
C ARG A 352 16.24 2.10 10.49
N SER A 353 15.68 3.31 10.39
CA SER A 353 16.22 4.59 10.87
C SER A 353 16.91 4.46 12.24
N GLY A 354 18.08 5.08 12.41
CA GLY A 354 18.80 5.11 13.69
C GLY A 354 19.59 3.85 14.05
N SER A 355 19.33 2.71 13.41
CA SER A 355 20.01 1.45 13.73
C SER A 355 21.15 1.10 12.78
N GLY A 356 21.01 1.41 11.48
CA GLY A 356 21.91 0.96 10.41
C GLY A 356 22.07 -0.57 10.34
N LYS A 357 21.24 -1.33 11.05
CA LYS A 357 21.36 -2.78 11.22
C LYS A 357 20.40 -3.47 10.28
N ILE A 358 20.95 -4.38 9.49
CA ILE A 358 20.17 -5.38 8.77
C ILE A 358 19.75 -6.45 9.79
N ASP A 359 18.45 -6.68 9.97
CA ASP A 359 17.97 -7.76 10.82
C ASP A 359 18.05 -9.10 10.07
N GLY A 360 19.09 -9.88 10.38
CA GLY A 360 19.27 -11.22 9.83
C GLY A 360 18.28 -12.25 10.35
N ASN A 361 17.53 -11.97 11.43
CA ASN A 361 16.51 -12.87 11.97
C ASN A 361 15.20 -12.81 11.17
N GLU A 362 15.00 -11.73 10.40
CA GLU A 362 13.85 -11.54 9.51
C GLU A 362 14.21 -11.78 8.02
N LEU A 363 15.33 -12.47 7.75
CA LEU A 363 15.67 -12.92 6.41
C LEU A 363 14.62 -13.93 5.92
N LEU A 364 13.87 -13.58 4.87
CA LEU A 364 12.69 -14.31 4.39
C LEU A 364 11.43 -14.19 5.28
N ALA A 365 11.35 -13.18 6.15
CA ALA A 365 10.15 -12.94 6.95
C ALA A 365 8.94 -12.52 6.10
N LYS A 366 9.17 -12.03 4.87
CA LYS A 366 8.14 -11.75 3.87
C LYS A 366 8.45 -12.52 2.60
N VAL A 367 7.49 -13.34 2.19
CA VAL A 367 7.59 -14.21 1.01
C VAL A 367 6.32 -14.10 0.20
N ALA A 368 6.51 -13.97 -1.10
CA ALA A 368 5.43 -14.05 -2.05
C ALA A 368 5.70 -15.18 -3.04
N PHE A 369 4.65 -15.94 -3.33
CA PHE A 369 4.60 -16.97 -4.34
C PHE A 369 3.64 -16.54 -5.43
N LYS A 370 4.07 -16.67 -6.69
CA LYS A 370 3.22 -16.45 -7.87
C LYS A 370 3.33 -17.64 -8.82
N TYR A 371 2.20 -17.99 -9.42
CA TYR A 371 2.13 -18.88 -10.58
C TYR A 371 1.34 -18.22 -11.72
N THR A 372 1.94 -18.08 -12.91
CA THR A 372 1.29 -17.52 -14.12
C THR A 372 0.90 -18.64 -15.07
N TYR A 373 -0.33 -18.64 -15.62
CA TYR A 373 -0.85 -19.79 -16.40
C TYR A 373 -1.45 -19.50 -17.77
#